data_AF-A0A2D6N7Z3-F1
#
_entry.id   AF-A0A2D6N7Z3-F1
#
_cell.length_a   1.000
_cell.length_b   1.000
_cell.length_c   1.000
_cell.angle_alpha   90.00
_cell.angle_beta   90.00
_cell.angle_gamma   90.00
#
_symmetry.space_group_name_H-M   'P 1'
#
loop_
_entity.id
_entity.type
_entity.pdbx_description
1 polymer ?
#
loop_
_entity_poly.entity_id
_entity_poly.type
_entity_poly.pdbx_seq_one_letter_code
_entity_poly.pdbx_strand_id
1 'polypeptide(L)'
;MPTEQDAPARTTRFSDVCGTTDELKRLLYEEPERIAADPAILRELVTDQLYMLDRMELRLREYQQLRAEVERLHRTLEDIDPPRRPEADQAAAALGPLLEDGQPLGNEESTAIVRYAERIRSVAGHLEQVLRAHMDVALALTESYERARGGRPWPAPGAATEPELPTEQAVPSTWEAWLPREPHRARLVDFLNRSRAYVIWPDSRGEQPLVQFEDGGLMPMSEVRWSDAVRNFYPASQGEPQAQAREYRRAS
;
A
#
# COMPACT_ATOMS: atom_id res chain seq x y z
N MET A 1 12.53 -2.92 15.73
CA MET A 1 11.37 -2.02 15.76
C MET A 1 10.16 -2.92 15.57
N PRO A 2 9.25 -3.03 16.55
CA PRO A 2 8.08 -3.90 16.42
C PRO A 2 7.27 -3.45 15.20
N THR A 3 7.00 -4.38 14.29
CA THR A 3 6.06 -4.21 13.18
C THR A 3 4.63 -4.20 13.73
N GLU A 4 3.67 -3.68 12.96
CA GLU A 4 2.24 -3.57 13.30
C GLU A 4 1.57 -4.94 13.67
N GLN A 5 2.32 -6.04 13.64
CA GLN A 5 1.87 -7.42 13.83
C GLN A 5 2.01 -7.97 15.27
N ASP A 6 2.75 -7.31 16.18
CA ASP A 6 3.16 -7.96 17.45
C ASP A 6 2.34 -7.60 18.71
N ALA A 7 1.36 -6.70 18.65
CA ALA A 7 0.47 -6.39 19.77
C ALA A 7 -0.96 -6.90 19.48
N PRO A 8 -1.69 -7.49 20.46
CA PRO A 8 -3.08 -7.86 20.26
C PRO A 8 -3.84 -6.61 19.85
N ALA A 9 -4.32 -6.61 18.60
CA ALA A 9 -4.82 -5.40 17.99
C ALA A 9 -6.07 -4.94 18.73
N ARG A 10 -5.96 -3.80 19.44
CA ARG A 10 -7.07 -3.18 20.14
C ARG A 10 -8.16 -2.83 19.13
N THR A 11 -9.39 -3.24 19.41
CA THR A 11 -10.57 -2.82 18.66
C THR A 11 -11.01 -1.42 19.11
N THR A 12 -11.52 -0.64 18.16
CA THR A 12 -12.06 0.70 18.41
C THR A 12 -13.58 0.66 18.36
N ARG A 13 -14.19 1.61 19.07
CA ARG A 13 -15.65 1.77 19.10
C ARG A 13 -16.23 2.35 17.81
N PHE A 14 -15.42 3.04 17.01
CA PHE A 14 -15.84 3.63 15.75
C PHE A 14 -14.80 3.36 14.66
N SER A 15 -15.22 3.49 13.40
CA SER A 15 -14.36 3.26 12.24
C SER A 15 -13.42 4.43 11.96
N ASP A 16 -13.77 5.62 12.46
CA ASP A 16 -12.98 6.83 12.27
C ASP A 16 -12.99 7.75 13.50
N VAL A 17 -12.07 8.71 13.47
CA VAL A 17 -11.89 9.72 14.52
C VAL A 17 -13.11 10.65 14.59
N CYS A 18 -13.71 10.96 13.44
CA CYS A 18 -14.86 11.85 13.35
C CYS A 18 -16.09 11.27 14.07
N GLY A 19 -16.42 10.01 13.81
CA GLY A 19 -17.51 9.28 14.47
C GLY A 19 -17.26 9.14 15.97
N THR A 20 -16.01 8.88 16.37
CA THR A 20 -15.64 8.88 17.80
C THR A 20 -15.84 10.25 18.45
N THR A 21 -15.57 11.33 17.72
CA THR A 21 -15.76 12.71 18.20
C THR A 21 -17.24 13.07 18.28
N ASP A 22 -18.05 12.64 17.30
CA ASP A 22 -19.49 12.88 17.30
C ASP A 22 -20.16 12.18 18.49
N GLU A 23 -19.76 10.94 18.79
CA GLU A 23 -20.29 10.23 19.97
C GLU A 23 -19.89 10.92 21.27
N LEU A 24 -18.65 11.41 21.36
CA LEU A 24 -18.19 12.19 22.51
C LEU A 24 -19.07 13.44 22.71
N LYS A 25 -19.36 14.19 21.63
CA LYS A 25 -20.24 15.36 21.69
C LYS A 25 -21.66 14.96 22.10
N ARG A 26 -22.21 13.92 21.47
CA ARG A 26 -23.57 13.41 21.75
C ARG A 26 -23.74 13.05 23.23
N LEU A 27 -22.81 12.27 23.79
CA LEU A 27 -22.86 11.88 25.21
C LEU A 27 -22.82 13.09 26.16
N LEU A 28 -22.05 14.13 25.82
CA LEU A 28 -21.97 15.34 26.62
C LEU A 28 -23.25 16.20 26.57
N TYR A 29 -23.91 16.28 25.42
CA TYR A 29 -25.09 17.11 25.23
C TYR A 29 -26.41 16.41 25.57
N GLU A 30 -26.52 15.12 25.28
CA GLU A 30 -27.78 14.36 25.34
C GLU A 30 -27.85 13.41 26.53
N GLU A 31 -26.71 12.90 27.02
CA GLU A 31 -26.64 11.97 28.15
C GLU A 31 -25.69 12.45 29.28
N PRO A 32 -25.78 13.72 29.74
CA PRO A 32 -24.85 14.26 30.74
C PRO A 32 -24.90 13.50 32.07
N GLU A 33 -26.05 12.93 32.45
CA GLU A 33 -26.19 12.15 33.68
C GLU A 33 -25.41 10.84 33.62
N ARG A 34 -25.39 10.19 32.45
CA ARG A 34 -24.61 8.97 32.22
C ARG A 34 -23.12 9.25 32.31
N ILE A 35 -22.67 10.38 31.75
CA ILE A 35 -21.27 10.80 31.86
C ILE A 35 -20.91 11.19 33.29
N ALA A 36 -21.81 11.82 34.03
CA ALA A 36 -21.59 12.10 35.45
C ALA A 36 -21.44 10.80 36.27
N ALA A 37 -22.22 9.76 35.93
CA ALA A 37 -22.15 8.45 36.56
C ALA A 37 -20.90 7.65 36.16
N ASP A 38 -20.46 7.75 34.90
CA ASP A 38 -19.27 7.08 34.40
C ASP A 38 -18.44 7.96 33.42
N PRO A 39 -17.55 8.81 33.94
CA PRO A 39 -16.65 9.61 33.12
C PRO A 39 -15.60 8.78 32.35
N ALA A 40 -15.44 7.49 32.67
CA ALA A 40 -14.45 6.65 32.00
C ALA A 40 -14.78 6.48 30.52
N ILE A 41 -16.07 6.49 30.15
CA ILE A 41 -16.54 6.41 28.76
C ILE A 41 -15.87 7.46 27.88
N LEU A 42 -15.77 8.72 28.33
CA LEU A 42 -15.13 9.78 27.57
C LEU A 42 -13.62 9.55 27.41
N ARG A 43 -12.95 9.07 28.46
CA ARG A 43 -11.52 8.74 28.40
C ARG A 43 -11.26 7.62 27.40
N GLU A 44 -12.13 6.63 27.34
CA GLU A 44 -12.02 5.52 26.40
C GLU A 44 -12.19 5.98 24.95
N LEU A 45 -13.13 6.90 24.68
CA LEU A 45 -13.31 7.51 23.34
C LEU A 45 -12.07 8.33 22.93
N VAL A 46 -11.52 9.14 23.83
CA VAL A 46 -10.27 9.88 23.56
C VAL A 46 -9.11 8.91 23.31
N THR A 47 -9.04 7.82 24.06
CA THR A 47 -8.00 6.80 23.85
C THR A 47 -8.14 6.11 22.50
N ASP A 48 -9.37 5.84 22.04
CA ASP A 48 -9.64 5.29 20.70
C ASP A 48 -9.19 6.29 19.61
N GLN A 49 -9.45 7.59 19.79
CA GLN A 49 -8.99 8.63 18.84
C GLN A 49 -7.46 8.70 18.77
N LEU A 50 -6.77 8.70 19.91
CA LEU A 50 -5.30 8.71 19.94
C LEU A 50 -4.72 7.46 19.27
N TYR A 51 -5.30 6.28 19.53
CA TYR A 51 -4.90 5.05 18.88
C TYR A 51 -5.08 5.11 17.35
N MET A 52 -6.18 5.66 16.87
CA MET A 52 -6.41 5.89 15.43
C MET A 52 -5.36 6.83 14.82
N LEU A 53 -5.05 7.94 15.50
CA LEU A 53 -4.03 8.89 15.07
C LEU A 53 -2.64 8.25 15.01
N ASP A 54 -2.24 7.48 16.02
CA ASP A 54 -0.95 6.77 16.04
C ASP A 54 -0.79 5.85 14.81
N ARG A 55 -1.87 5.21 14.37
CA ARG A 55 -1.87 4.37 13.15
C ARG A 55 -1.79 5.17 11.88
N MET A 56 -2.49 6.30 11.79
CA MET A 56 -2.36 7.22 10.65
C MET A 56 -0.93 7.74 10.54
N GLU A 57 -0.30 8.08 11.67
CA GLU A 57 1.10 8.50 11.71
C GLU A 57 2.06 7.38 11.28
N LEU A 58 1.83 6.14 11.75
CA LEU A 58 2.62 4.99 11.32
C LEU A 58 2.57 4.84 9.80
N ARG A 59 1.37 4.91 9.21
CA ARG A 59 1.18 4.84 7.76
C ARG A 59 1.85 6.00 7.03
N LEU A 60 1.79 7.22 7.58
CA LEU A 60 2.51 8.35 7.03
C LEU A 60 4.03 8.11 7.00
N ARG A 61 4.59 7.51 8.06
CA ARG A 61 6.02 7.15 8.10
C ARG A 61 6.37 6.12 7.03
N GLU A 62 5.52 5.13 6.76
CA GLU A 62 5.71 4.16 5.67
C GLU A 62 5.80 4.88 4.31
N TYR A 63 4.94 5.86 4.05
CA TYR A 63 4.94 6.61 2.80
C TYR A 63 6.15 7.54 2.69
N GLN A 64 6.59 8.13 3.80
CA GLN A 64 7.81 8.93 3.85
C GLN A 64 9.05 8.07 3.58
N GLN A 65 9.08 6.83 4.08
CA GLN A 65 10.15 5.87 3.79
C GLN A 65 10.15 5.48 2.31
N LEU A 66 8.99 5.20 1.72
CA LEU A 66 8.88 4.96 0.28
C LEU A 66 9.44 6.13 -0.52
N ARG A 67 9.06 7.36 -0.18
CA ARG A 67 9.58 8.57 -0.84
C ARG A 67 11.11 8.66 -0.76
N ALA A 68 11.68 8.49 0.43
CA ALA A 68 13.13 8.53 0.62
C ALA A 68 13.85 7.44 -0.20
N GLU A 69 13.24 6.26 -0.32
CA GLU A 69 13.78 5.16 -1.09
C GLU A 69 13.69 5.40 -2.61
N VAL A 70 12.59 5.98 -3.09
CA VAL A 70 12.47 6.42 -4.49
C VAL A 70 13.56 7.44 -4.83
N GLU A 71 13.80 8.43 -3.96
CA GLU A 71 14.86 9.42 -4.16
C GLU A 71 16.25 8.77 -4.19
N ARG A 72 16.50 7.78 -3.33
CA ARG A 72 17.75 7.02 -3.30
C ARG A 72 17.95 6.24 -4.60
N LEU A 73 16.92 5.52 -5.06
CA LEU A 73 16.95 4.74 -6.30
C LEU A 73 17.12 5.61 -7.54
N HIS A 74 16.50 6.79 -7.54
CA HIS A 74 16.70 7.78 -8.61
C HIS A 74 18.17 8.20 -8.73
N ARG A 75 18.82 8.56 -7.61
CA ARG A 75 20.26 8.87 -7.61
C ARG A 75 21.10 7.70 -8.11
N THR A 76 20.78 6.47 -7.70
CA THR A 76 21.46 5.28 -8.23
C THR A 76 21.37 5.19 -9.75
N LEU A 77 20.23 5.53 -10.36
CA LEU A 77 20.08 5.54 -11.82
C LEU A 77 20.91 6.63 -12.49
N GLU A 78 21.02 7.81 -11.87
CA GLU A 78 21.86 8.91 -12.37
C GLU A 78 23.35 8.54 -12.38
N ASP A 79 23.78 7.69 -11.44
CA ASP A 79 25.16 7.22 -11.32
C ASP A 79 25.50 6.06 -12.29
N ILE A 80 24.55 5.52 -13.06
CA ILE A 80 24.84 4.43 -14.01
C ILE A 80 25.54 4.99 -15.24
N ASP A 81 26.79 4.57 -15.43
CA ASP A 81 27.60 4.92 -16.61
C ASP A 81 26.89 4.51 -17.92
N PRO A 82 26.77 5.42 -18.90
CA PRO A 82 26.16 5.08 -20.18
C PRO A 82 26.99 4.04 -20.93
N PRO A 83 26.35 3.22 -21.79
CA PRO A 83 27.05 2.22 -22.56
C PRO A 83 27.98 2.87 -23.59
N ARG A 84 29.20 2.33 -23.72
CA ARG A 84 30.23 2.82 -24.66
C ARG A 84 30.01 2.30 -26.09
N ARG A 85 28.77 2.34 -26.57
CA ARG A 85 28.36 1.82 -27.88
C ARG A 85 29.24 2.33 -29.05
N PRO A 86 29.63 3.62 -29.11
CA PRO A 86 30.48 4.11 -30.17
C PRO A 86 31.83 3.38 -30.31
N GLU A 87 32.39 2.84 -29.21
CA GLU A 87 33.64 2.07 -29.27
C GLU A 87 33.47 0.73 -30.00
N ALA A 88 32.32 0.07 -29.83
CA ALA A 88 32.00 -1.16 -30.55
C ALA A 88 31.77 -0.88 -32.03
N ASP A 89 31.10 0.23 -32.37
CA ASP A 89 30.86 0.61 -33.76
C ASP A 89 32.18 0.92 -34.48
N GLN A 90 33.11 1.61 -33.81
CA GLN A 90 34.47 1.85 -34.33
C GLN A 90 35.26 0.54 -34.52
N ALA A 91 35.20 -0.38 -33.55
CA ALA A 91 35.86 -1.68 -33.66
C ALA A 91 35.27 -2.53 -34.79
N ALA A 92 33.95 -2.51 -34.98
CA ALA A 92 33.28 -3.21 -36.06
C ALA A 92 33.64 -2.62 -37.44
N ALA A 93 33.67 -1.28 -37.56
CA ALA A 93 34.09 -0.62 -38.79
C ALA A 93 35.55 -0.96 -39.16
N ALA A 94 36.43 -1.09 -38.16
CA ALA A 94 37.83 -1.48 -38.38
C ALA A 94 38.01 -2.97 -38.72
N LEU A 95 37.06 -3.84 -38.35
CA LEU A 95 37.04 -5.25 -38.73
C LEU A 95 36.68 -5.46 -40.20
N GLY A 96 35.78 -4.64 -40.75
CA GLY A 96 35.28 -4.79 -42.12
C GLY A 96 36.38 -5.02 -43.16
N PRO A 97 37.34 -4.10 -43.32
CA PRO A 97 38.42 -4.24 -44.30
C PRO A 97 39.35 -5.45 -44.06
N LEU A 98 39.49 -5.91 -42.82
CA LEU A 98 40.32 -7.09 -42.49
C LEU A 98 39.64 -8.41 -42.82
N LEU A 99 38.32 -8.38 -43.02
CA LEU A 99 37.48 -9.54 -43.34
C LEU A 99 37.04 -9.55 -44.80
N GLU A 100 37.44 -8.54 -45.58
CA GLU A 100 37.15 -8.47 -47.02
C GLU A 100 38.07 -9.44 -47.82
N ASP A 101 37.42 -10.23 -48.69
CA ASP A 101 37.96 -11.13 -49.72
C ASP A 101 39.17 -12.03 -49.40
N GLY A 102 38.85 -13.30 -49.10
CA GLY A 102 39.45 -14.53 -49.67
C GLY A 102 40.95 -14.82 -49.51
N GLN A 103 41.74 -13.86 -49.02
CA GLN A 103 43.16 -14.02 -48.78
C GLN A 103 43.39 -14.77 -47.46
N PRO A 104 44.38 -15.67 -47.41
CA PRO A 104 44.75 -16.30 -46.16
C PRO A 104 45.24 -15.24 -45.17
N LEU A 105 44.60 -15.18 -44.00
CA LEU A 105 44.97 -14.26 -42.93
C LEU A 105 46.38 -14.58 -42.41
N GLY A 106 47.26 -13.59 -42.44
CA GLY A 106 48.53 -13.61 -41.73
C GLY A 106 48.35 -13.47 -40.22
N ASN A 107 49.45 -13.67 -39.49
CA ASN A 107 49.46 -13.58 -38.03
C ASN A 107 49.11 -12.16 -37.52
N GLU A 108 49.51 -11.12 -38.24
CA GLU A 108 49.23 -9.72 -37.87
C GLU A 108 47.74 -9.38 -38.03
N GLU A 109 47.11 -9.76 -39.14
CA GLU A 109 45.67 -9.55 -39.37
C GLU A 109 44.85 -10.35 -38.37
N SER A 110 45.21 -11.61 -38.12
CA SER A 110 44.57 -12.45 -37.09
C SER A 110 44.64 -11.80 -35.71
N THR A 111 45.80 -11.24 -35.33
CA THR A 111 45.98 -10.53 -34.06
C THR A 111 45.12 -9.26 -33.98
N ALA A 112 45.02 -8.50 -35.08
CA ALA A 112 44.20 -7.31 -35.15
C ALA A 112 42.70 -7.64 -35.05
N ILE A 113 42.24 -8.69 -35.72
CA ILE A 113 40.85 -9.18 -35.66
C ILE A 113 40.47 -9.54 -34.22
N VAL A 114 41.31 -10.35 -33.55
CA VAL A 114 41.07 -10.73 -32.14
C VAL A 114 40.97 -9.49 -31.25
N ARG A 115 41.88 -8.52 -31.42
CA ARG A 115 41.86 -7.27 -30.64
C ARG A 115 40.56 -6.48 -30.82
N TYR A 116 40.04 -6.35 -32.05
CA TYR A 116 38.78 -5.66 -32.28
C TYR A 116 37.58 -6.44 -31.76
N ALA A 117 37.57 -7.77 -31.92
CA ALA A 117 36.54 -8.63 -31.35
C ALA A 117 36.47 -8.52 -29.82
N GLU A 118 37.62 -8.48 -29.13
CA GLU A 118 37.68 -8.29 -27.68
C GLU A 118 37.20 -6.89 -27.25
N ARG A 119 37.41 -5.85 -28.07
CA ARG A 119 36.82 -4.52 -27.81
C ARG A 119 35.29 -4.56 -27.89
N ILE A 120 34.73 -5.21 -28.92
CA ILE A 120 33.28 -5.41 -29.04
C ILE A 120 32.75 -6.20 -27.84
N ARG A 121 33.43 -7.29 -27.45
CA ARG A 121 33.09 -8.09 -26.27
C ARG A 121 33.11 -7.26 -24.99
N SER A 122 34.11 -6.41 -24.80
CA SER A 122 34.20 -5.52 -23.63
C SER A 122 33.01 -4.56 -23.56
N VAL A 123 32.60 -3.97 -24.69
CA VAL A 123 31.41 -3.10 -24.73
C VAL A 123 30.13 -3.88 -24.46
N ALA A 124 30.00 -5.11 -24.98
CA ALA A 124 28.87 -5.98 -24.69
C ALA A 124 28.78 -6.33 -23.20
N GLY A 125 29.91 -6.66 -22.57
CA GLY A 125 29.97 -6.93 -21.14
C GLY A 125 29.59 -5.71 -20.28
N HIS A 126 30.04 -4.51 -20.66
CA HIS A 126 29.61 -3.27 -20.00
C HIS A 126 28.11 -3.01 -20.19
N LEU A 127 27.57 -3.23 -21.40
CA LEU A 127 26.14 -3.07 -21.66
C LEU A 127 25.29 -4.04 -20.81
N GLU A 128 25.73 -5.29 -20.67
CA GLU A 128 25.07 -6.26 -19.79
C GLU A 128 25.04 -5.78 -18.34
N GLN A 129 26.15 -5.24 -17.84
CA GLN A 129 26.22 -4.67 -16.48
C GLN A 129 25.26 -3.49 -16.31
N VAL A 130 25.21 -2.57 -17.27
CA VAL A 130 24.28 -1.43 -17.27
C VAL A 130 22.82 -1.89 -17.27
N LEU A 131 22.46 -2.87 -18.11
CA LEU A 131 21.11 -3.44 -18.15
C LEU A 131 20.75 -4.11 -16.82
N ARG A 132 21.70 -4.85 -16.22
CA ARG A 132 21.49 -5.50 -14.93
C ARG A 132 21.26 -4.48 -13.83
N ALA A 133 22.05 -3.41 -13.78
CA ALA A 133 21.89 -2.33 -12.80
C ALA A 133 20.51 -1.65 -12.89
N HIS A 134 20.00 -1.40 -14.10
CA HIS A 134 18.65 -0.87 -14.28
C HIS A 134 17.57 -1.84 -13.77
N MET A 135 17.73 -3.14 -14.07
CA MET A 135 16.82 -4.17 -13.59
C MET A 135 16.79 -4.22 -12.05
N ASP A 136 17.96 -4.16 -11.41
CA ASP A 136 18.08 -4.21 -9.95
C ASP A 136 17.40 -3.01 -9.29
N VAL A 137 17.52 -1.81 -9.87
CA VAL A 137 16.77 -0.63 -9.38
C VAL A 137 15.26 -0.84 -9.54
N ALA A 138 14.80 -1.37 -10.66
CA ALA A 138 13.37 -1.61 -10.89
C ALA A 138 12.81 -2.62 -9.87
N LEU A 139 13.54 -3.71 -9.59
CA LEU A 139 13.14 -4.69 -8.58
C LEU A 139 13.09 -4.08 -7.18
N ALA A 140 14.10 -3.29 -6.80
CA ALA A 140 14.13 -2.60 -5.51
C ALA A 140 12.97 -1.60 -5.34
N LEU A 141 12.58 -0.92 -6.43
CA LEU A 141 11.39 -0.05 -6.44
C LEU A 141 10.12 -0.86 -6.20
N THR A 142 9.95 -2.00 -6.89
CA THR A 142 8.81 -2.90 -6.68
C THR A 142 8.75 -3.40 -5.24
N GLU A 143 9.86 -3.85 -4.66
CA GLU A 143 9.90 -4.29 -3.26
C GLU A 143 9.51 -3.17 -2.28
N SER A 144 9.97 -1.95 -2.55
CA SER A 144 9.67 -0.79 -1.71
C SER A 144 8.21 -0.38 -1.81
N TYR A 145 7.65 -0.42 -3.03
CA TYR A 145 6.23 -0.23 -3.28
C TYR A 145 5.39 -1.28 -2.55
N GLU A 146 5.74 -2.56 -2.67
CA GLU A 146 5.00 -3.65 -2.01
C GLU A 146 5.05 -3.54 -0.49
N ARG A 147 6.18 -3.15 0.08
CA ARG A 147 6.32 -2.88 1.52
C ARG A 147 5.42 -1.75 1.98
N ALA A 148 5.42 -0.63 1.26
CA ALA A 148 4.60 0.54 1.60
C ALA A 148 3.11 0.32 1.33
N ARG A 149 2.76 -0.51 0.35
CA ARG A 149 1.39 -0.95 0.09
C ARG A 149 0.90 -1.88 1.19
N GLY A 150 1.73 -2.84 1.60
CA GLY A 150 1.36 -3.91 2.53
C GLY A 150 0.22 -4.76 1.98
N GLY A 151 -0.67 -5.22 2.86
CA GLY A 151 -1.88 -5.97 2.47
C GLY A 151 -3.01 -5.13 1.86
N ARG A 152 -2.78 -3.83 1.62
CA ARG A 152 -3.83 -2.92 1.16
C ARG A 152 -3.99 -3.02 -0.35
N PRO A 153 -5.20 -3.19 -0.90
CA PRO A 153 -5.40 -3.01 -2.32
C PRO A 153 -5.14 -1.53 -2.62
N TRP A 154 -4.25 -1.18 -3.54
CA TRP A 154 -4.19 0.19 -4.07
C TRP A 154 -4.88 0.19 -5.43
N PRO A 155 -5.70 1.21 -5.75
CA PRO A 155 -6.33 1.29 -7.06
C PRO A 155 -5.26 1.32 -8.15
N ALA A 156 -5.51 0.61 -9.25
CA ALA A 156 -4.61 0.63 -10.40
C ALA A 156 -4.48 2.08 -10.94
N PRO A 157 -3.29 2.51 -11.40
CA PRO A 157 -3.13 3.80 -12.02
C PRO A 157 -4.11 3.98 -13.18
N GLY A 158 -4.94 5.02 -13.15
CA GLY A 158 -5.96 5.30 -14.18
C GLY A 158 -7.29 4.57 -13.99
N ALA A 159 -7.47 3.77 -12.93
CA ALA A 159 -8.80 3.38 -12.48
C ALA A 159 -9.55 4.67 -12.09
N ALA A 160 -10.72 4.90 -12.69
CA ALA A 160 -11.54 6.04 -12.33
C ALA A 160 -11.74 6.08 -10.81
N THR A 161 -11.58 7.27 -10.22
CA THR A 161 -11.83 7.52 -8.78
C THR A 161 -13.25 7.12 -8.36
N GLU A 162 -14.15 7.00 -9.35
CA GLU A 162 -15.43 6.32 -9.24
C GLU A 162 -15.39 5.05 -10.10
N PRO A 163 -15.13 3.87 -9.51
CA PRO A 163 -15.40 2.64 -10.23
C PRO A 163 -16.92 2.55 -10.46
N GLU A 164 -17.33 2.16 -11.67
CA GLU A 164 -18.60 1.45 -11.83
C GLU A 164 -18.66 0.40 -10.71
N LEU A 165 -19.79 0.34 -9.99
CA LEU A 165 -20.01 -0.58 -8.86
C LEU A 165 -19.31 -1.92 -9.16
N PRO A 166 -18.36 -2.37 -8.32
CA PRO A 166 -17.58 -3.56 -8.65
C PRO A 166 -18.53 -4.69 -8.99
N THR A 167 -18.47 -5.17 -10.23
CA THR A 167 -19.04 -6.45 -10.63
C THR A 167 -18.47 -7.45 -9.63
N GLU A 168 -19.32 -7.99 -8.75
CA GLU A 168 -18.99 -8.93 -7.67
C GLU A 168 -17.53 -9.39 -7.72
N GLN A 169 -16.61 -8.62 -7.14
CA GLN A 169 -15.31 -9.21 -6.84
C GLN A 169 -15.65 -10.34 -5.88
N ALA A 170 -15.47 -11.57 -6.36
CA ALA A 170 -15.87 -12.78 -5.67
C ALA A 170 -15.32 -12.68 -4.26
N VAL A 171 -16.22 -12.37 -3.32
CA VAL A 171 -15.85 -12.30 -1.92
C VAL A 171 -15.27 -13.68 -1.62
N PRO A 172 -13.98 -13.78 -1.24
CA PRO A 172 -13.38 -15.09 -1.06
C PRO A 172 -14.27 -15.90 -0.11
N SER A 173 -14.58 -17.15 -0.46
CA SER A 173 -15.51 -17.98 0.35
C SER A 173 -15.11 -18.05 1.82
N THR A 174 -13.82 -17.88 2.11
CA THR A 174 -13.24 -17.73 3.45
C THR A 174 -13.79 -16.56 4.27
N TRP A 175 -14.38 -15.53 3.65
CA TRP A 175 -14.94 -14.36 4.32
C TRP A 175 -16.41 -14.57 4.70
N GLU A 176 -17.14 -15.46 4.00
CA GLU A 176 -18.59 -15.60 4.14
C GLU A 176 -19.04 -15.88 5.58
N ALA A 177 -18.24 -16.64 6.34
CA ALA A 177 -18.52 -16.95 7.73
C ALA A 177 -18.47 -15.74 8.67
N TRP A 178 -17.79 -14.66 8.26
CA TRP A 178 -17.48 -13.51 9.12
C TRP A 178 -18.14 -12.20 8.66
N LEU A 179 -18.61 -12.15 7.42
CA LEU A 179 -19.29 -10.97 6.92
C LEU A 179 -20.56 -10.68 7.73
N PRO A 180 -20.86 -9.40 8.00
CA PRO A 180 -22.15 -9.05 8.57
C PRO A 180 -23.26 -9.42 7.59
N ARG A 181 -24.51 -9.48 8.09
CA ARG A 181 -25.67 -9.68 7.22
C ARG A 181 -25.96 -8.41 6.39
N GLU A 182 -26.74 -8.56 5.33
CA GLU A 182 -27.30 -7.40 4.62
C GLU A 182 -28.11 -6.50 5.57
N PRO A 183 -28.11 -5.17 5.37
CA PRO A 183 -27.48 -4.42 4.27
C PRO A 183 -25.99 -4.05 4.51
N HIS A 184 -25.45 -4.37 5.68
CA HIS A 184 -24.10 -3.94 6.08
C HIS A 184 -23.00 -4.63 5.26
N ARG A 185 -23.26 -5.86 4.82
CA ARG A 185 -22.38 -6.64 3.95
C ARG A 185 -22.03 -5.86 2.69
N ALA A 186 -23.02 -5.43 1.91
CA ALA A 186 -22.80 -4.73 0.66
C ALA A 186 -21.95 -3.46 0.86
N ARG A 187 -22.20 -2.71 1.94
CA ARG A 187 -21.42 -1.51 2.28
C ARG A 187 -19.98 -1.83 2.66
N LEU A 188 -19.76 -2.85 3.48
CA LEU A 188 -18.40 -3.26 3.86
C LEU A 188 -17.61 -3.74 2.64
N VAL A 189 -18.21 -4.57 1.78
CA VAL A 189 -17.57 -5.05 0.54
C VAL A 189 -17.22 -3.88 -0.38
N ASP A 190 -18.09 -2.88 -0.53
CA ASP A 190 -17.79 -1.66 -1.30
C ASP A 190 -16.56 -0.92 -0.74
N PHE A 191 -16.45 -0.77 0.59
CA PHE A 191 -15.28 -0.14 1.22
C PHE A 191 -13.99 -0.94 1.02
N LEU A 192 -14.06 -2.27 1.12
CA LEU A 192 -12.92 -3.16 0.88
C LEU A 192 -12.45 -3.09 -0.58
N ASN A 193 -13.38 -3.10 -1.54
CA ASN A 193 -13.08 -3.01 -2.96
C ASN A 193 -12.50 -1.64 -3.35
N ARG A 194 -12.91 -0.57 -2.66
CA ARG A 194 -12.39 0.79 -2.86
C ARG A 194 -11.15 1.10 -2.03
N SER A 195 -10.57 0.12 -1.33
CA SER A 195 -9.38 0.32 -0.50
C SER A 195 -9.55 1.29 0.66
N ARG A 196 -10.79 1.56 1.06
CA ARG A 196 -11.15 2.41 2.22
C ARG A 196 -11.19 1.63 3.53
N ALA A 197 -11.13 0.31 3.43
CA ALA A 197 -10.88 -0.61 4.52
C ALA A 197 -10.04 -1.79 4.02
N TYR A 198 -9.44 -2.54 4.93
CA TYR A 198 -8.75 -3.79 4.61
C TYR A 198 -8.89 -4.81 5.74
N VAL A 199 -8.73 -6.08 5.38
CA VAL A 199 -8.88 -7.20 6.30
C VAL A 199 -7.53 -7.59 6.89
N ILE A 200 -7.47 -7.66 8.21
CA ILE A 200 -6.35 -8.25 8.95
C ILE A 200 -6.76 -9.66 9.35
N TRP A 201 -6.05 -10.65 8.81
CA TRP A 201 -6.27 -12.06 9.12
C TRP A 201 -5.46 -12.45 10.36
N PRO A 202 -6.07 -13.16 11.32
CA PRO A 202 -5.34 -13.71 12.46
C PRO A 202 -4.45 -14.86 12.01
N ASP A 203 -3.35 -15.07 12.73
CA ASP A 203 -2.42 -16.17 12.47
C ASP A 203 -3.02 -17.55 12.81
N SER A 204 -3.99 -17.57 13.72
CA SER A 204 -4.67 -18.78 14.16
C SER A 204 -5.94 -19.07 13.36
N ARG A 205 -6.07 -20.33 12.92
CA ARG A 205 -7.25 -20.80 12.18
C ARG A 205 -8.50 -20.72 13.07
N GLY A 206 -9.55 -20.12 12.53
CA GLY A 206 -10.87 -20.04 13.18
C GLY A 206 -11.07 -18.78 14.04
N GLU A 207 -10.04 -17.95 14.19
CA GLU A 207 -10.22 -16.62 14.77
C GLU A 207 -10.87 -15.66 13.76
N GLN A 208 -11.63 -14.71 14.28
CA GLN A 208 -12.36 -13.75 13.46
C GLN A 208 -11.41 -12.68 12.90
N PRO A 209 -11.47 -12.37 11.60
CA PRO A 209 -10.70 -11.28 11.02
C PRO A 209 -11.14 -9.91 11.53
N LEU A 210 -10.19 -9.00 11.58
CA LEU A 210 -10.44 -7.58 11.88
C LEU A 210 -10.52 -6.79 10.57
N VAL A 211 -11.37 -5.77 10.57
CA VAL A 211 -11.48 -4.78 9.50
C VAL A 211 -10.84 -3.50 10.00
N GLN A 212 -9.78 -3.07 9.32
CA GLN A 212 -9.16 -1.78 9.55
C GLN A 212 -9.64 -0.77 8.52
N PHE A 213 -10.07 0.40 8.99
CA PHE A 213 -10.54 1.50 8.16
C PHE A 213 -9.42 2.50 7.86
N GLU A 214 -9.66 3.38 6.89
CA GLU A 214 -8.69 4.41 6.43
C GLU A 214 -8.16 5.27 7.58
N ASP A 215 -9.03 5.66 8.52
CA ASP A 215 -8.70 6.50 9.67
C ASP A 215 -8.17 5.70 10.87
N GLY A 216 -7.79 4.43 10.68
CA GLY A 216 -7.16 3.62 11.70
C GLY A 216 -8.11 2.90 12.66
N GLY A 217 -9.42 3.13 12.55
CA GLY A 217 -10.42 2.36 13.30
C GLY A 217 -10.33 0.88 12.97
N LEU A 218 -10.56 0.03 13.96
CA LEU A 218 -10.39 -1.42 13.86
C LEU A 218 -11.57 -2.14 14.53
N MET A 219 -12.31 -2.92 13.75
CA MET A 219 -13.47 -3.66 14.26
C MET A 219 -13.39 -5.14 13.89
N PRO A 220 -13.92 -6.05 14.72
CA PRO A 220 -14.16 -7.42 14.29
C PRO A 220 -15.11 -7.43 13.08
N MET A 221 -14.81 -8.18 12.01
CA MET A 221 -15.60 -8.17 10.77
C MET A 221 -17.10 -8.43 10.98
N SER A 222 -17.46 -9.40 11.83
CA SER A 222 -18.85 -9.76 12.13
C SER A 222 -19.61 -8.67 12.91
N GLU A 223 -18.89 -7.77 13.59
CA GLU A 223 -19.45 -6.66 14.35
C GLU A 223 -19.72 -5.43 13.48
N VAL A 224 -19.14 -5.34 12.28
CA VAL A 224 -19.27 -4.16 11.43
C VAL A 224 -20.74 -3.94 11.03
N ARG A 225 -21.30 -2.79 11.41
CA ARG A 225 -22.62 -2.32 11.01
C ARG A 225 -22.50 -0.96 10.33
N TRP A 226 -23.29 -0.77 9.28
CA TRP A 226 -23.42 0.52 8.59
C TRP A 226 -24.66 1.25 9.09
N SER A 227 -24.54 2.54 9.37
CA SER A 227 -25.68 3.43 9.63
C SER A 227 -25.74 4.49 8.53
N ASP A 228 -26.87 4.56 7.83
CA ASP A 228 -27.10 5.64 6.84
C ASP A 228 -27.30 7.00 7.52
N ALA A 229 -27.79 7.00 8.77
CA ALA A 229 -27.99 8.20 9.56
C ALA A 229 -26.67 8.96 9.75
N VAL A 230 -25.60 8.26 10.16
CA VAL A 230 -24.27 8.85 10.32
C VAL A 230 -23.33 8.64 9.11
N ARG A 231 -23.80 7.92 8.07
CA ARG A 231 -23.03 7.34 6.93
C ARG A 231 -21.66 6.85 7.36
N ASN A 232 -21.65 5.99 8.35
CA ASN A 232 -20.41 5.44 8.90
C ASN A 232 -20.61 4.04 9.47
N PHE A 233 -19.49 3.37 9.74
CA PHE A 233 -19.50 2.08 10.42
C PHE A 233 -19.46 2.22 11.94
N TYR A 234 -20.13 1.30 12.61
CA TYR A 234 -20.18 1.16 14.06
C TYR A 234 -20.25 -0.33 14.42
N PRO A 235 -19.86 -0.73 15.64
CA PRO A 235 -19.92 -2.11 16.08
C PRO A 235 -21.34 -2.49 16.51
N ALA A 236 -21.76 -3.72 16.21
CA ALA A 236 -23.10 -4.23 16.53
C ALA A 236 -23.43 -4.17 18.02
N SER A 237 -22.42 -4.40 18.87
CA SER A 237 -22.51 -4.27 20.33
C SER A 237 -22.94 -2.89 20.86
N GLN A 238 -22.86 -1.82 20.06
CA GLN A 238 -23.19 -0.46 20.52
C GLN A 238 -24.62 0.01 20.19
N GLY A 239 -25.35 -0.75 19.36
CA GLY A 239 -26.64 -0.28 18.84
C GLY A 239 -26.49 0.82 17.80
N GLU A 240 -27.57 1.11 17.06
CA GLU A 240 -27.51 2.03 15.93
C GLU A 240 -27.31 3.49 16.39
N PRO A 241 -26.29 4.20 15.86
CA PRO A 241 -26.06 5.60 16.19
C PRO A 241 -27.18 6.48 15.64
N GLN A 242 -27.61 7.46 16.45
CA GLN A 242 -28.70 8.37 16.10
C GLN A 242 -28.26 9.44 15.09
N ALA A 243 -29.19 9.89 14.24
CA ALA A 243 -28.92 10.89 13.21
C ALA A 243 -28.43 12.24 13.76
N GLN A 244 -28.86 12.61 14.97
CA GLN A 244 -28.50 13.86 15.66
C GLN A 244 -26.99 13.98 15.90
N ALA A 245 -26.26 12.86 15.99
CA ALA A 245 -24.80 12.83 16.08
C ALA A 245 -24.12 13.62 14.95
N ARG A 246 -24.73 13.69 13.75
CA ARG A 246 -24.22 14.49 12.63
C ARG A 246 -24.43 15.98 12.75
N GLU A 247 -25.46 16.41 13.47
CA GLU A 247 -25.79 17.83 13.60
C GLU A 247 -24.64 18.56 14.31
N TYR A 248 -23.99 17.89 15.27
CA TYR A 248 -22.78 18.37 15.94
C TYR A 248 -21.54 18.45 15.05
N ARG A 249 -21.57 17.83 13.86
CA ARG A 249 -20.48 17.90 12.86
C ARG A 249 -20.56 19.19 12.04
N ARG A 250 -21.74 19.81 11.94
CA ARG A 250 -21.98 21.08 11.22
C ARG A 250 -21.91 22.33 12.11
N ALA A 251 -21.94 22.16 13.42
CA ALA A 251 -21.95 23.26 14.39
C ALA A 251 -20.54 23.75 14.81
N SER A 252 -19.49 23.36 14.07
CA SER A 252 -18.08 23.73 14.32
C SER A 252 -17.49 24.50 13.15
#